data_AF-A0A356X307-F1
#
_entry.id   AF-A0A356X307-F1
#
_cell.length_a   1.000
_cell.length_b   1.000
_cell.length_c   1.000
_cell.angle_alpha   90.00
_cell.angle_beta   90.00
_cell.angle_gamma   90.00
#
_symmetry.space_group_name_H-M   'P 1'
#
loop_
_entity.id
_entity.type
_entity.pdbx_description
1 polymer ?
#
loop_
_entity_poly.entity_id
_entity_poly.type
_entity_poly.pdbx_seq_one_letter_code
_entity_poly.pdbx_strand_id
1 'polypeptide(L)'
;MSKKPSEEYPFTQKHLLGLADYSAEDILYVLEQAKYFREILDDPVPKVPTLRDKTIVNLFYENSPRTRLSFELAQKRMGADVVNFSTSSSSTKKGESLKDTIRNISSMKIDM
;
A
#
# COMPACT_ATOMS: atom_id res chain seq x y z
N MET A 1 20.08 -5.39 22.98
CA MET A 1 18.96 -4.80 23.76
C MET A 1 18.13 -3.96 22.81
N SER A 2 17.03 -4.51 22.28
CA SER A 2 16.12 -3.76 21.41
C SER A 2 15.52 -2.62 22.22
N LYS A 3 15.82 -1.37 21.82
CA LYS A 3 15.11 -0.19 22.33
C LYS A 3 13.62 -0.40 22.01
N LYS A 4 12.78 -0.36 23.05
CA LYS A 4 11.35 -0.12 22.88
C LYS A 4 11.19 1.17 22.08
N PRO A 5 10.27 1.25 21.09
CA PRO A 5 10.00 2.51 20.41
C PRO A 5 9.54 3.52 21.46
N SER A 6 10.38 4.52 21.68
CA SER A 6 10.11 5.73 22.44
C SER A 6 9.09 6.56 21.65
N GLU A 7 7.96 6.89 22.28
CA GLU A 7 6.88 7.78 21.82
C GLU A 7 6.38 7.53 20.38
N GLU A 8 5.15 7.02 20.24
CA GLU A 8 4.47 6.88 18.96
C GLU A 8 4.45 8.23 18.23
N TYR A 9 5.23 8.35 17.15
CA TYR A 9 5.19 9.53 16.28
C TYR A 9 3.78 9.65 15.67
N PRO A 10 3.06 10.77 15.87
CA PRO A 10 1.67 10.90 15.43
C PRO A 10 1.59 11.13 13.91
N PHE A 11 1.73 10.06 13.14
CA PHE A 11 1.57 10.10 11.69
C PHE A 11 0.08 10.22 11.32
N THR A 12 -0.35 11.43 10.94
CA THR A 12 -1.77 11.76 10.69
C THR A 12 -2.17 11.70 9.22
N GLN A 13 -1.20 11.48 8.31
CA GLN A 13 -1.42 11.51 6.87
C GLN A 13 -2.20 10.28 6.39
N LYS A 14 -3.30 10.53 5.67
CA LYS A 14 -4.16 9.45 5.12
C LYS A 14 -3.77 9.01 3.71
N HIS A 15 -3.24 9.93 2.89
CA HIS A 15 -2.99 9.69 1.47
C HIS A 15 -1.61 10.19 1.06
N LEU A 16 -0.83 9.34 0.38
CA LEU A 16 0.47 9.69 -0.22
C LEU A 16 0.28 10.03 -1.70
N LEU A 17 -0.10 11.28 -1.99
CA LEU A 17 -0.28 11.79 -3.37
C LEU A 17 0.97 12.50 -3.91
N GLY A 18 1.87 12.89 -3.01
CA GLY A 18 3.10 13.62 -3.28
C GLY A 18 3.81 13.91 -1.95
N LEU A 19 4.97 14.57 -2.01
CA LEU A 19 5.78 14.86 -0.81
C LEU A 19 5.59 16.29 -0.27
N ALA A 20 4.84 17.14 -0.98
CA ALA A 20 4.72 18.57 -0.65
C ALA A 20 4.05 18.81 0.71
N ASP A 21 3.09 17.97 1.08
CA ASP A 21 2.32 18.08 2.33
C ASP A 21 2.94 17.26 3.49
N TYR A 22 4.15 16.72 3.28
CA TYR A 22 4.84 15.90 4.26
C TYR A 22 5.98 16.69 4.90
N SER A 23 5.99 16.74 6.22
CA SER A 23 7.11 17.30 6.97
C SER A 23 8.36 16.43 6.82
N ALA A 24 9.52 16.99 7.13
CA ALA A 24 10.76 16.20 7.13
C ALA A 24 10.66 15.04 8.13
N GLU A 25 9.99 15.27 9.26
CA GLU A 25 9.73 14.31 10.31
C GLU A 25 8.82 13.16 9.83
N ASP A 26 7.76 13.45 9.06
CA ASP A 26 6.91 12.42 8.47
C ASP A 26 7.69 11.51 7.52
N ILE A 27 8.53 12.11 6.68
CA ILE A 27 9.35 11.36 5.72
C ILE A 27 10.37 10.50 6.46
N LEU A 28 11.05 11.06 7.45
CA LEU A 28 12.01 10.32 8.28
C LEU A 28 11.33 9.18 9.04
N TYR A 29 10.12 9.39 9.55
CA TYR A 29 9.35 8.35 10.20
C TYR A 29 9.05 7.19 9.24
N VAL A 30 8.56 7.45 8.03
CA VAL A 30 8.31 6.41 7.01
C VAL A 30 9.60 5.66 6.64
N LEU A 31 10.72 6.38 6.51
CA LEU A 31 12.02 5.75 6.22
C LEU A 31 12.51 4.87 7.38
N GLU A 32 12.26 5.26 8.62
CA GLU A 32 12.60 4.43 9.78
C GLU A 32 11.73 3.17 9.84
N GLN A 33 10.42 3.28 9.56
CA GLN A 33 9.55 2.11 9.41
C GLN A 33 10.03 1.18 8.28
N ALA A 34 10.49 1.74 7.15
CA ALA A 34 11.03 0.94 6.06
C ALA A 34 12.28 0.15 6.45
N LYS A 35 13.17 0.70 7.29
CA LYS A 35 14.31 -0.04 7.84
C LYS A 35 13.85 -1.18 8.74
N TYR A 36 12.91 -0.91 9.63
CA TYR A 36 12.33 -1.92 10.52
C TYR A 36 11.72 -3.09 9.73
N PHE A 37 10.87 -2.79 8.73
CA PHE A 37 10.28 -3.85 7.88
C PHE A 37 11.32 -4.59 7.06
N ARG A 38 12.43 -3.95 6.66
CA ARG A 38 13.52 -4.62 5.96
C ARG A 38 14.19 -5.68 6.85
N GLU A 39 14.42 -5.39 8.12
CA GLU A 39 15.01 -6.35 9.06
C GLU A 39 14.12 -7.59 9.24
N ILE A 40 12.79 -7.42 9.24
CA ILE A 40 11.83 -8.54 9.31
C ILE A 40 11.91 -9.44 8.06
N LEU A 41 12.39 -8.95 6.92
CA LEU A 41 12.54 -9.78 5.73
C LEU A 41 13.63 -10.85 5.88
N ASP A 42 14.54 -10.67 6.84
CA ASP A 42 15.60 -11.62 7.15
C ASP A 42 15.12 -12.75 8.11
N ASP A 43 13.91 -12.64 8.66
CA ASP A 43 13.33 -13.66 9.53
C ASP A 43 12.93 -14.93 8.73
N PRO A 44 12.96 -16.13 9.36
CA PRO A 44 12.51 -17.36 8.73
C PRO A 44 11.05 -17.32 8.24
N VAL A 45 10.23 -16.47 8.86
CA VAL A 45 8.85 -16.21 8.48
C VAL A 45 8.66 -14.69 8.33
N PRO A 46 8.87 -14.13 7.13
CA PRO A 46 8.81 -12.68 6.91
C PRO A 46 7.35 -12.22 6.73
N LYS A 47 6.51 -12.48 7.74
CA LYS A 47 5.09 -12.10 7.75
C LYS A 47 4.74 -11.30 9.00
N VAL A 48 4.17 -10.13 8.80
CA VAL A 48 3.70 -9.24 9.86
C VAL A 48 2.21 -9.00 9.64
N PRO A 49 1.29 -9.72 10.31
CA PRO A 49 -0.12 -9.73 9.94
C PRO A 49 -0.90 -8.47 10.36
N THR A 50 -0.32 -7.29 10.16
CA THR A 50 -0.90 -5.98 10.49
C THR A 50 -2.07 -5.60 9.59
N LEU A 51 -2.16 -6.19 8.39
CA LEU A 51 -3.22 -5.93 7.41
C LEU A 51 -4.13 -7.15 7.21
N ARG A 52 -4.21 -8.04 8.19
CA ARG A 52 -5.16 -9.17 8.15
C ARG A 52 -6.60 -8.62 8.01
N ASP A 53 -7.39 -9.32 7.22
CA ASP A 53 -8.80 -8.98 6.92
C ASP A 53 -8.95 -7.63 6.17
N LYS A 54 -7.86 -7.10 5.60
CA LYS A 54 -7.88 -5.92 4.73
C LYS A 54 -7.74 -6.33 3.27
N THR A 55 -8.63 -5.83 2.43
CA THR A 55 -8.54 -5.99 0.97
C THR A 55 -7.94 -4.73 0.37
N ILE A 56 -6.81 -4.88 -0.36
CA ILE A 56 -6.09 -3.75 -0.97
C ILE A 56 -6.07 -3.92 -2.50
N VAL A 57 -6.41 -2.85 -3.20
CA VAL A 57 -6.44 -2.82 -4.67
C VAL A 57 -5.22 -2.12 -5.23
N ASN A 58 -4.57 -2.78 -6.17
CA ASN A 58 -3.53 -2.21 -7.02
C ASN A 58 -4.13 -1.81 -8.37
N LEU A 59 -4.36 -0.52 -8.57
CA LEU A 59 -4.93 0.04 -9.80
C LEU A 59 -3.84 0.66 -10.67
N PHE A 60 -3.51 0.02 -11.78
CA PHE A 60 -2.49 0.50 -12.74
C PHE A 60 -3.13 0.76 -14.11
N TYR A 61 -3.13 2.03 -14.54
CA TYR A 61 -3.55 2.43 -15.89
C TYR A 61 -2.46 2.24 -16.94
N GLU A 62 -1.21 2.39 -16.50
CA GLU A 62 -0.02 2.19 -17.32
C GLU A 62 0.77 1.02 -16.77
N ASN A 63 1.45 0.30 -17.66
CA ASN A 63 2.22 -0.87 -17.26
C ASN A 63 3.43 -0.47 -16.41
N SER A 64 3.39 -0.76 -15.11
CA SER A 64 4.54 -0.62 -14.21
C SER A 64 4.79 -1.92 -13.43
N PRO A 65 5.48 -2.90 -14.03
CA PRO A 65 5.59 -4.24 -13.46
C PRO A 65 6.39 -4.26 -12.15
N ARG A 66 7.41 -3.38 -12.03
CA ARG A 66 8.24 -3.28 -10.82
C ARG A 66 7.44 -2.72 -9.65
N THR A 67 6.69 -1.65 -9.86
CA THR A 67 5.85 -1.04 -8.81
C THR A 67 4.72 -1.99 -8.40
N ARG A 68 4.03 -2.60 -9.37
CA ARG A 68 2.96 -3.56 -9.05
C ARG A 68 3.47 -4.72 -8.21
N LEU A 69 4.60 -5.32 -8.61
CA LEU A 69 5.19 -6.44 -7.89
C LEU A 69 5.63 -6.04 -6.47
N SER A 70 6.22 -4.85 -6.29
CA SER A 70 6.65 -4.40 -4.96
C SER A 70 5.47 -4.20 -4.01
N PHE A 71 4.37 -3.60 -4.48
CA PHE A 71 3.15 -3.41 -3.69
C PHE A 71 2.50 -4.74 -3.34
N GLU A 72 2.31 -5.62 -4.32
CA GLU A 72 1.71 -6.94 -4.13
C GLU A 72 2.49 -7.78 -3.11
N LEU A 73 3.82 -7.77 -3.18
CA LEU A 73 4.66 -8.50 -2.25
C LEU A 73 4.56 -7.95 -0.82
N ALA A 74 4.59 -6.62 -0.66
CA ALA A 74 4.46 -5.98 0.64
C ALA A 74 3.10 -6.30 1.29
N GLN A 75 2.00 -6.16 0.54
CA GLN A 75 0.64 -6.45 1.00
C GLN A 75 0.49 -7.91 1.46
N LYS A 76 0.97 -8.87 0.66
CA LYS A 76 0.93 -10.31 1.02
C LYS A 76 1.76 -10.63 2.25
N ARG A 77 2.95 -10.02 2.40
CA ARG A 77 3.77 -10.15 3.61
C ARG A 77 3.07 -9.57 4.84
N MET A 78 2.27 -8.54 4.65
CA MET A 78 1.48 -7.92 5.71
C MET A 78 0.15 -8.63 6.01
N GLY A 79 -0.17 -9.71 5.28
CA GLY A 79 -1.37 -10.53 5.48
C GLY A 79 -2.65 -9.99 4.84
N ALA A 80 -2.54 -9.03 3.91
CA ALA A 80 -3.68 -8.48 3.19
C ALA A 80 -4.15 -9.38 2.04
N ASP A 81 -5.43 -9.29 1.72
CA ASP A 81 -6.00 -9.78 0.46
C ASP A 81 -5.72 -8.76 -0.65
N VAL A 82 -5.19 -9.22 -1.80
CA VAL A 82 -4.72 -8.34 -2.87
C VAL A 82 -5.53 -8.52 -4.14
N VAL A 83 -6.03 -7.42 -4.68
CA VAL A 83 -6.74 -7.37 -5.96
C VAL A 83 -5.96 -6.51 -6.95
N ASN A 84 -5.49 -7.10 -8.04
CA ASN A 84 -4.78 -6.37 -9.09
C ASN A 84 -5.74 -6.01 -10.23
N PHE A 85 -5.90 -4.72 -10.53
CA PHE A 85 -6.72 -4.23 -11.63
C PHE A 85 -5.83 -3.57 -12.70
N SER A 86 -5.92 -4.08 -13.93
CA SER A 86 -5.21 -3.56 -15.10
C SER A 86 -6.21 -3.15 -16.16
N THR A 87 -6.18 -1.87 -16.54
CA THR A 87 -7.13 -1.29 -17.52
C THR A 87 -6.84 -1.69 -18.96
N SER A 88 -5.67 -2.27 -19.23
CA SER A 88 -5.35 -2.85 -20.54
C SER A 88 -6.27 -4.02 -20.91
N SER A 89 -6.85 -4.70 -19.93
CA SER A 89 -7.77 -5.84 -20.10
C SER A 89 -9.23 -5.55 -19.73
N SER A 90 -9.52 -4.49 -18.96
CA SER A 90 -10.89 -4.17 -18.53
C SER A 90 -11.37 -2.88 -19.18
N SER A 91 -12.51 -2.98 -19.86
CA SER A 91 -13.58 -1.99 -20.18
C SER A 91 -13.31 -0.49 -20.37
N THR A 92 -12.09 0.04 -20.27
CA THR A 92 -11.73 1.42 -20.65
C THR A 92 -11.88 1.65 -22.15
N LYS A 93 -11.99 0.58 -22.95
CA LYS A 93 -12.50 0.64 -24.33
C LYS A 93 -13.93 1.18 -24.44
N LYS A 94 -14.69 1.24 -23.34
CA LYS A 94 -16.11 1.62 -23.29
C LYS A 94 -16.37 3.03 -22.74
N GLY A 95 -15.33 3.86 -22.54
CA GLY A 95 -15.50 5.26 -22.13
C GLY A 95 -15.87 5.44 -20.64
N GLU A 96 -15.64 4.45 -19.80
CA GLU A 96 -15.85 4.55 -18.35
C GLU A 96 -14.82 5.51 -17.73
N SER A 97 -15.29 6.47 -16.92
CA SER A 97 -14.39 7.43 -16.27
C SER A 97 -13.63 6.81 -15.11
N LEU A 98 -12.43 7.32 -14.78
CA LEU A 98 -11.67 6.92 -13.59
C LEU A 98 -12.55 6.96 -12.32
N LYS A 99 -13.42 7.97 -12.22
CA LYS A 99 -14.34 8.14 -11.10
C LYS A 99 -15.35 6.99 -11.00
N ASP A 100 -15.85 6.51 -12.14
CA ASP A 100 -16.79 5.39 -12.19
C ASP A 100 -16.09 4.07 -11.85
N THR A 101 -14.87 3.86 -12.34
CA THR A 101 -14.03 2.73 -11.96
C THR A 101 -13.76 2.71 -10.46
N ILE A 102 -13.36 3.84 -9.86
CA ILE A 102 -13.11 3.95 -8.41
C ILE A 102 -14.41 3.68 -7.62
N ARG A 103 -15.56 4.20 -8.06
CA ARG A 103 -16.86 3.95 -7.42
C ARG A 103 -17.25 2.48 -7.46
N ASN A 104 -17.05 1.82 -8.60
CA ASN A 104 -17.31 0.40 -8.78
C ASN A 104 -16.44 -0.43 -7.82
N ILE A 105 -15.14 -0.15 -7.80
CA ILE A 105 -14.16 -0.78 -6.88
C ILE A 105 -14.56 -0.54 -5.41
N SER A 106 -14.91 0.70 -5.02
CA SER A 106 -15.34 1.01 -3.65
C SER A 106 -16.60 0.24 -3.22
N SER A 107 -17.47 -0.10 -4.18
CA SER A 107 -18.72 -0.82 -3.94
C SER A 107 -18.50 -2.32 -3.67
N MET A 108 -17.29 -2.84 -3.95
CA MET A 108 -16.91 -4.24 -3.69
C MET A 108 -16.40 -4.47 -2.25
N LYS A 109 -16.65 -3.52 -1.33
CA LYS A 109 -16.19 -3.57 0.09
C LYS A 109 -14.68 -3.65 0.26
N ILE A 110 -13.96 -2.90 -0.58
CA ILE A 110 -12.51 -2.76 -0.47
C ILE A 110 -12.22 -1.70 0.60
N ASP A 111 -11.25 -1.98 1.48
CA ASP A 111 -10.79 -1.00 2.45
C ASP A 111 -10.05 0.14 1.71
N MET A 112 -10.62 1.35 1.75
CA MET A 112 -10.09 2.58 1.15
C MET A 112 -9.55 3.54 2.21
#